data_AF-A0A942Z938-F1
#
_entry.id   AF-A0A942Z938-F1
#
_cell.length_a   1.000
_cell.length_b   1.000
_cell.length_c   1.000
_cell.angle_alpha   90.00
_cell.angle_beta   90.00
_cell.angle_gamma   90.00
#
_symmetry.space_group_name_H-M   'P 1'
#
loop_
_entity.id
_entity.type
_entity.pdbx_description
1 polymer ?
#
loop_
_entity_poly.entity_id
_entity_poly.type
_entity_poly.pdbx_seq_one_letter_code
_entity_poly.pdbx_strand_id
1 'polypeptide(L)'
;MRISFIITIIIFLSSLNICEAKTNTLPVKPDAKSINIIYIHGAYETKEAFDESVRNVHDDMVSKIQNDPLMYKKLLKNGEKKIGEKEIIFFWADKTEENLRVLDKALAYVKNAGSKIAQFGRATLSHTLHDAIWISKPVNATPLLNNLNDMVKAENEKSNEVILYGYSAGSLLASQYLTQKMPVIDINNIKNTNDNSYVGRYFANVIQKHKFKPTCLDALKESKILFYTDNDEFVTNPNIAYLKQEFPKLDSYTQKYCSPEGAVKGIVVFGTPLTTFDSSAAKTGTSSNILVQLALKYIVEHDIFFIVLNYANDFIGMPLSSKPTITDLLESEMTKDTIPNGGFIYDGSGIKCRTSIISSHMAYWSNGKRFANNIIKTYNDGYKYFYLK
;
A
#
# COMPACT_ATOMS: atom_id res chain seq x y z
N MET A 1 0.31 -2.20 84.25
CA MET A 1 1.69 -2.62 83.93
C MET A 1 1.62 -3.72 82.87
N ARG A 2 2.17 -3.47 81.66
CA ARG A 2 2.52 -4.39 80.54
C ARG A 2 1.38 -5.27 79.95
N ILE A 3 0.87 -4.97 78.75
CA ILE A 3 1.34 -5.37 77.40
C ILE A 3 1.36 -6.90 77.18
N SER A 4 0.47 -7.41 76.31
CA SER A 4 0.85 -8.11 75.08
C SER A 4 -0.33 -8.40 74.15
N PHE A 5 -0.13 -8.03 72.89
CA PHE A 5 -0.84 -8.39 71.67
C PHE A 5 -0.89 -9.92 71.44
N ILE A 6 -1.89 -10.42 70.71
CA ILE A 6 -1.72 -11.20 69.47
C ILE A 6 -3.03 -11.20 68.66
N ILE A 7 -2.89 -10.78 67.42
CA ILE A 7 -3.83 -10.82 66.27
C ILE A 7 -3.84 -12.26 65.71
N THR A 8 -4.97 -12.76 65.17
CA THR A 8 -5.03 -13.56 63.91
C THR A 8 -6.48 -13.88 63.47
N ILE A 9 -6.89 -13.16 62.40
CA ILE A 9 -7.59 -13.63 61.17
C ILE A 9 -8.97 -14.32 61.29
N ILE A 10 -10.02 -13.57 60.92
CA ILE A 10 -11.26 -14.08 60.33
C ILE A 10 -11.11 -14.01 58.80
N ILE A 11 -10.96 -15.16 58.14
CA ILE A 11 -11.01 -15.27 56.67
C ILE A 11 -12.48 -15.14 56.26
N PHE A 12 -12.85 -13.97 55.76
CA PHE A 12 -14.10 -13.78 55.04
C PHE A 12 -14.00 -14.49 53.68
N LEU A 13 -14.92 -15.42 53.43
CA LEU A 13 -15.24 -15.89 52.09
C LEU A 13 -15.78 -14.71 51.28
N SER A 14 -14.91 -14.07 50.51
CA SER A 14 -15.30 -13.40 49.28
C SER A 14 -14.63 -14.17 48.14
N SER A 15 -15.38 -15.12 47.60
CA SER A 15 -15.12 -15.70 46.29
C SER A 15 -15.09 -14.57 45.27
N LEU A 16 -13.87 -14.09 45.02
CA LEU A 16 -13.48 -13.38 43.82
C LEU A 16 -13.82 -14.28 42.62
N ASN A 17 -15.02 -14.11 42.08
CA ASN A 17 -15.28 -14.35 40.67
C ASN A 17 -14.43 -13.34 39.89
N ILE A 18 -13.13 -13.62 39.77
CA ILE A 18 -12.34 -13.11 38.67
C ILE A 18 -12.87 -13.88 37.46
N CYS A 19 -13.87 -13.29 36.80
CA CYS A 19 -14.05 -13.53 35.37
C CYS A 19 -12.72 -13.16 34.73
N GLU A 20 -11.85 -14.16 34.51
CA GLU A 20 -10.90 -14.11 33.42
C GLU A 20 -11.71 -13.81 32.18
N ALA A 21 -11.64 -12.56 31.72
CA ALA A 21 -11.97 -12.25 30.34
C ALA A 21 -10.99 -13.08 29.51
N LYS A 22 -11.41 -14.30 29.12
CA LYS A 22 -10.74 -15.06 28.07
C LYS A 22 -10.65 -14.14 26.88
N THR A 23 -9.48 -13.55 26.67
CA THR A 23 -9.11 -13.01 25.39
C THR A 23 -9.20 -14.20 24.45
N ASN A 24 -10.27 -14.26 23.65
CA ASN A 24 -10.44 -15.28 22.62
C ASN A 24 -9.34 -15.04 21.58
N THR A 25 -8.14 -15.49 21.86
CA THR A 25 -7.03 -15.50 20.92
C THR A 25 -7.25 -16.63 19.95
N LEU A 26 -7.41 -16.29 18.67
CA LEU A 26 -7.56 -17.30 17.63
C LEU A 26 -6.23 -18.06 17.50
N PRO A 27 -6.26 -19.40 17.35
CA PRO A 27 -5.04 -20.21 17.43
C PRO A 27 -4.12 -19.97 16.22
N VAL A 28 -2.82 -19.79 16.46
CA VAL A 28 -1.81 -19.67 15.41
C VAL A 28 -0.94 -20.93 15.42
N LYS A 29 -0.65 -21.50 14.25
CA LYS A 29 0.21 -22.69 14.15
C LYS A 29 1.65 -22.34 14.58
N PRO A 30 2.38 -23.25 15.26
CA PRO A 30 3.76 -22.98 15.69
C PRO A 30 4.73 -22.64 14.55
N ASP A 31 4.48 -23.20 13.36
CA ASP A 31 5.23 -23.02 12.12
C ASP A 31 4.60 -21.99 11.16
N ALA A 32 3.68 -21.15 11.67
CA ALA A 32 2.99 -20.17 10.86
C ALA A 32 3.96 -19.21 10.16
N LYS A 33 3.81 -19.08 8.84
CA LYS A 33 4.61 -18.15 8.03
C LYS A 33 4.22 -16.71 8.32
N SER A 34 5.18 -15.80 8.28
CA SER A 34 4.93 -14.39 8.60
C SER A 34 4.41 -13.61 7.39
N ILE A 35 3.42 -12.76 7.64
CA ILE A 35 3.05 -11.63 6.80
C ILE A 35 3.56 -10.37 7.53
N ASN A 36 4.63 -9.77 7.02
CA ASN A 36 5.26 -8.62 7.64
C ASN A 36 4.63 -7.32 7.15
N ILE A 37 4.60 -6.31 8.01
CA ILE A 37 4.09 -4.98 7.65
C ILE A 37 5.29 -4.08 7.36
N ILE A 38 5.35 -3.54 6.13
CA ILE A 38 6.32 -2.52 5.75
C ILE A 38 5.66 -1.15 5.88
N TYR A 39 6.08 -0.37 6.87
CA TYR A 39 5.62 1.00 7.10
C TYR A 39 6.46 1.97 6.26
N ILE A 40 5.79 2.69 5.35
CA ILE A 40 6.41 3.51 4.30
C ILE A 40 6.16 4.98 4.63
N HIS A 41 7.23 5.74 4.92
CA HIS A 41 7.12 7.15 5.31
C HIS A 41 8.30 8.03 4.88
N GLY A 42 8.02 9.34 4.76
CA GLY A 42 8.94 10.39 4.35
C GLY A 42 9.26 11.38 5.46
N ALA A 43 9.61 12.61 5.10
CA ALA A 43 10.30 13.60 5.94
C ALA A 43 9.45 14.51 6.82
N TYR A 44 8.19 14.18 7.04
CA TYR A 44 7.37 15.01 7.92
C TYR A 44 7.80 14.89 9.40
N GLU A 45 8.37 13.74 9.79
CA GLU A 45 8.82 13.45 11.15
C GLU A 45 10.30 13.02 11.15
N THR A 46 10.98 13.12 12.31
CA THR A 46 12.32 12.51 12.45
C THR A 46 12.19 10.98 12.45
N LYS A 47 13.28 10.29 12.10
CA LYS A 47 13.29 8.83 12.09
C LYS A 47 12.94 8.26 13.46
N GLU A 48 13.49 8.83 14.52
CA GLU A 48 13.29 8.33 15.89
C GLU A 48 11.83 8.47 16.33
N ALA A 49 11.20 9.61 16.05
CA ALA A 49 9.79 9.84 16.38
C ALA A 49 8.86 8.92 15.57
N PHE A 50 9.21 8.67 14.31
CA PHE A 50 8.48 7.74 13.46
C PHE A 50 8.62 6.29 13.94
N ASP A 51 9.84 5.86 14.27
CA ASP A 51 10.12 4.51 14.77
C ASP A 51 9.35 4.22 16.07
N GLU A 52 9.30 5.17 17.01
CA GLU A 52 8.53 5.05 18.26
C GLU A 52 7.02 4.93 17.98
N SER A 53 6.52 5.79 17.10
CA SER A 53 5.12 5.79 16.68
C SER A 53 4.71 4.47 16.03
N VAL A 54 5.53 3.95 15.11
CA VAL A 54 5.26 2.71 14.39
C VAL A 54 5.23 1.52 15.33
N ARG A 55 6.13 1.42 16.31
CA ARG A 55 6.15 0.31 17.28
C ARG A 55 4.83 0.17 18.04
N ASN A 56 4.33 1.29 18.57
CA ASN A 56 3.06 1.30 19.31
C ASN A 56 1.89 0.89 18.41
N VAL A 57 1.88 1.34 17.15
CA VAL A 57 0.86 0.93 16.19
C VAL A 57 1.00 -0.55 15.82
N HIS A 58 2.21 -1.05 15.66
CA HIS A 58 2.47 -2.42 15.22
C HIS A 58 1.92 -3.47 16.19
N ASP A 59 2.15 -3.29 17.49
CA ASP A 59 1.63 -4.21 18.52
C ASP A 59 0.09 -4.27 18.50
N ASP A 60 -0.56 -3.10 18.38
CA ASP A 60 -2.01 -3.00 18.23
C ASP A 60 -2.49 -3.67 16.94
N MET A 61 -1.78 -3.50 15.82
CA MET A 61 -2.10 -4.15 14.53
C MET A 61 -2.01 -5.67 14.64
N VAL A 62 -0.92 -6.22 15.19
CA VAL A 62 -0.73 -7.67 15.39
C VAL A 62 -1.88 -8.24 16.22
N SER A 63 -2.16 -7.61 17.38
CA SER A 63 -3.22 -8.04 18.28
C SER A 63 -4.60 -8.01 17.61
N LYS A 64 -4.89 -6.97 16.83
CA LYS A 64 -6.21 -6.80 16.20
C LYS A 64 -6.42 -7.69 14.98
N ILE A 65 -5.42 -7.84 14.11
CA ILE A 65 -5.52 -8.66 12.91
C ILE A 65 -5.67 -10.14 13.28
N GLN A 66 -4.86 -10.64 14.22
CA GLN A 66 -4.86 -12.06 14.57
C GLN A 66 -6.15 -12.50 15.27
N ASN A 67 -6.88 -11.57 15.87
CA ASN A 67 -8.12 -11.84 16.59
C ASN A 67 -9.39 -11.46 15.81
N ASP A 68 -9.26 -10.90 14.61
CA ASP A 68 -10.41 -10.63 13.74
C ASP A 68 -10.82 -11.91 12.98
N PRO A 69 -12.08 -12.38 13.07
CA PRO A 69 -12.49 -13.63 12.45
C PRO A 69 -12.33 -13.68 10.92
N LEU A 70 -12.55 -12.57 10.22
CA LEU A 70 -12.50 -12.57 8.76
C LEU A 70 -11.04 -12.53 8.28
N MET A 71 -10.22 -11.64 8.83
CA MET A 71 -8.79 -11.61 8.52
C MET A 71 -8.10 -12.90 8.95
N TYR A 72 -8.44 -13.46 10.10
CA TYR A 72 -7.91 -14.75 10.54
C TYR A 72 -8.20 -15.85 9.51
N LYS A 73 -9.43 -15.91 9.00
CA LYS A 73 -9.84 -16.88 7.99
C LYS A 73 -9.18 -16.65 6.63
N LYS A 74 -9.19 -15.40 6.15
CA LYS A 74 -8.81 -15.04 4.78
C LYS A 74 -7.33 -14.68 4.66
N LEU A 75 -6.89 -13.65 5.38
CA LEU A 75 -5.50 -13.17 5.35
C LEU A 75 -4.55 -14.18 6.02
N LEU A 76 -4.90 -14.67 7.21
CA LEU A 76 -4.04 -15.55 8.01
C LEU A 76 -4.26 -17.05 7.74
N LYS A 77 -5.15 -17.40 6.80
CA LYS A 77 -5.45 -18.78 6.40
C LYS A 77 -5.74 -19.71 7.59
N ASN A 78 -6.61 -19.28 8.50
CA ASN A 78 -6.94 -19.99 9.73
C ASN A 78 -5.71 -20.32 10.61
N GLY A 79 -4.81 -19.34 10.77
CA GLY A 79 -3.62 -19.46 11.63
C GLY A 79 -2.42 -20.17 10.99
N GLU A 80 -2.48 -20.52 9.70
CA GLU A 80 -1.31 -20.96 8.92
C GLU A 80 -0.30 -19.85 8.66
N LYS A 81 -0.77 -18.60 8.79
CA LYS A 81 0.06 -17.42 8.74
C LYS A 81 -0.17 -16.57 9.99
N LYS A 82 0.79 -15.71 10.28
CA LYS A 82 0.74 -14.73 11.37
C LYS A 82 1.25 -13.39 10.91
N ILE A 83 0.89 -12.32 11.61
CA ILE A 83 1.57 -11.04 11.39
C ILE A 83 2.96 -11.14 12.02
N GLY A 84 3.98 -10.59 11.34
CA GLY A 84 5.31 -10.47 11.90
C GLY A 84 5.30 -9.78 13.25
N GLU A 85 6.20 -10.19 14.15
CA GLU A 85 6.28 -9.62 15.51
C GLU A 85 7.06 -8.30 15.57
N LYS A 86 7.77 -7.94 14.49
CA LYS A 86 8.59 -6.74 14.42
C LYS A 86 8.16 -5.87 13.26
N GLU A 87 8.19 -4.57 13.51
CA GLU A 87 7.99 -3.55 12.50
C GLU A 87 9.11 -3.57 11.45
N ILE A 88 8.74 -3.42 10.17
CA ILE A 88 9.70 -3.14 9.10
C ILE A 88 9.45 -1.72 8.63
N ILE A 89 10.46 -0.87 8.70
CA ILE A 89 10.35 0.56 8.39
C ILE A 89 11.10 0.86 7.10
N PHE A 90 10.39 1.45 6.14
CA PHE A 90 10.96 2.08 4.96
C PHE A 90 10.82 3.60 5.07
N PHE A 91 11.97 4.26 5.23
CA PHE A 91 12.05 5.68 5.54
C PHE A 91 13.11 6.36 4.66
N TRP A 92 12.78 7.53 4.08
CA TRP A 92 13.68 8.26 3.18
C TRP A 92 13.86 9.75 3.50
N ALA A 93 13.46 10.20 4.69
CA ALA A 93 13.51 11.62 5.02
C ALA A 93 14.91 12.26 4.93
N ASP A 94 15.94 11.45 5.17
CA ASP A 94 17.34 11.81 5.00
C ASP A 94 17.64 12.34 3.59
N LYS A 95 16.91 11.86 2.57
CA LYS A 95 17.08 12.26 1.17
C LYS A 95 16.48 13.62 0.83
N THR A 96 15.60 14.14 1.69
CA THR A 96 14.86 15.38 1.46
C THR A 96 15.21 16.49 2.44
N GLU A 97 16.12 16.26 3.39
CA GLU A 97 16.50 17.21 4.43
C GLU A 97 16.96 18.57 3.87
N GLU A 98 17.83 18.59 2.85
CA GLU A 98 18.31 19.84 2.26
C GLU A 98 17.18 20.60 1.54
N ASN A 99 16.28 19.87 0.87
CA ASN A 99 15.12 20.48 0.23
C ASN A 99 14.16 21.11 1.26
N LEU A 100 13.99 20.47 2.41
CA LEU A 100 13.23 21.03 3.53
C LEU A 100 13.89 22.29 4.09
N ARG A 101 15.22 22.32 4.22
CA ARG A 101 15.95 23.53 4.65
C ARG A 101 15.79 24.68 3.65
N VAL A 102 15.79 24.40 2.35
CA VAL A 102 15.52 25.41 1.31
C VAL A 102 14.09 25.90 1.40
N LEU A 103 13.12 25.00 1.62
CA LEU A 103 11.72 25.34 1.84
C LEU A 103 11.56 26.25 3.07
N ASP A 104 12.21 25.94 4.18
CA ASP A 104 12.17 26.75 5.40
C ASP A 104 12.71 28.15 5.19
N LYS A 105 13.82 28.28 4.45
CA LYS A 105 14.38 29.59 4.06
C LYS A 105 13.38 30.39 3.22
N ALA A 106 12.72 29.74 2.25
CA ALA A 106 11.71 30.39 1.41
C ALA A 106 10.48 30.82 2.22
N LEU A 107 9.97 29.96 3.11
CA LEU A 107 8.86 30.28 4.02
C LEU A 107 9.22 31.45 4.94
N ALA A 108 10.45 31.48 5.46
CA ALA A 108 10.93 32.57 6.31
C ALA A 108 10.98 33.91 5.57
N TYR A 109 11.40 33.94 4.30
CA TYR A 109 11.39 35.16 3.49
C TYR A 109 9.98 35.75 3.34
N VAL A 110 8.97 34.90 3.15
CA VAL A 110 7.58 35.32 2.92
C VAL A 110 6.85 35.72 4.22
N LYS A 111 7.44 35.45 5.41
CA LYS A 111 6.86 35.85 6.72
C LYS A 111 6.63 37.36 6.85
N ASN A 112 7.34 38.19 6.09
CA ASN A 112 7.24 39.65 6.18
C ASN A 112 6.09 40.26 5.35
N ALA A 113 5.32 39.47 4.59
CA ALA A 113 4.39 39.99 3.58
C ALA A 113 2.95 39.43 3.64
N GLY A 114 2.51 38.80 4.74
CA GLY A 114 1.15 38.21 4.80
C GLY A 114 0.59 37.99 6.21
N SER A 115 -0.71 37.66 6.31
CA SER A 115 -1.37 37.38 7.58
C SER A 115 -0.82 36.12 8.26
N LYS A 116 -0.84 36.06 9.60
CA LYS A 116 -0.37 34.89 10.36
C LYS A 116 -1.07 33.59 9.95
N ILE A 117 -2.36 33.66 9.60
CA ILE A 117 -3.14 32.51 9.13
C ILE A 117 -2.63 32.02 7.78
N ALA A 118 -2.34 32.93 6.84
CA ALA A 118 -1.78 32.56 5.54
C ALA A 118 -0.37 31.97 5.67
N GLN A 119 0.45 32.51 6.58
CA GLN A 119 1.78 31.96 6.87
C GLN A 119 1.69 30.53 7.43
N PHE A 120 0.81 30.33 8.42
CA PHE A 120 0.56 29.02 9.00
C PHE A 120 0.07 28.00 7.97
N GLY A 121 -0.91 28.40 7.14
CA GLY A 121 -1.44 27.54 6.07
C GLY A 121 -0.38 27.16 5.04
N ARG A 122 0.44 28.13 4.60
CA ARG A 122 1.54 27.88 3.65
C ARG A 122 2.58 26.92 4.23
N ALA A 123 3.02 27.14 5.46
CA ALA A 123 3.98 26.25 6.10
C ALA A 123 3.41 24.83 6.22
N THR A 124 2.19 24.70 6.76
CA THR A 124 1.54 23.40 6.96
C THR A 124 1.41 22.65 5.64
N LEU A 125 0.87 23.27 4.59
CA LEU A 125 0.73 22.64 3.28
C LEU A 125 2.09 22.29 2.66
N SER A 126 3.06 23.20 2.72
CA SER A 126 4.36 22.98 2.09
C SER A 126 5.13 21.84 2.73
N HIS A 127 5.14 21.75 4.07
CA HIS A 127 5.78 20.63 4.76
C HIS A 127 5.03 19.31 4.54
N THR A 128 3.71 19.34 4.61
CA THR A 128 2.91 18.11 4.48
C THR A 128 2.96 17.53 3.07
N LEU A 129 2.98 18.38 2.04
CA LEU A 129 3.03 17.98 0.64
C LEU A 129 4.46 17.86 0.10
N HIS A 130 5.49 18.29 0.84
CA HIS A 130 6.87 18.34 0.37
C HIS A 130 7.30 17.03 -0.30
N ASP A 131 7.20 15.93 0.46
CA ASP A 131 7.66 14.63 0.00
C ASP A 131 6.78 14.07 -1.11
N ALA A 132 5.47 14.32 -1.08
CA ALA A 132 4.56 13.94 -2.14
C ALA A 132 4.94 14.62 -3.48
N ILE A 133 5.27 15.91 -3.44
CA ILE A 133 5.75 16.66 -4.60
C ILE A 133 7.12 16.15 -5.03
N TRP A 134 8.00 15.85 -4.08
CA TRP A 134 9.36 15.39 -4.36
C TRP A 134 9.36 14.02 -5.06
N ILE A 135 8.59 13.04 -4.57
CA ILE A 135 8.47 11.70 -5.17
C ILE A 135 7.59 11.69 -6.43
N SER A 136 6.84 12.76 -6.73
CA SER A 136 6.13 12.84 -8.01
C SER A 136 7.09 12.88 -9.21
N LYS A 137 8.37 13.22 -8.97
CA LYS A 137 9.43 13.22 -9.98
C LYS A 137 10.04 11.82 -10.13
N PRO A 138 10.06 11.23 -11.34
CA PRO A 138 10.59 9.87 -11.55
C PRO A 138 12.04 9.68 -11.09
N VAL A 139 12.89 10.71 -11.23
CA VAL A 139 14.29 10.69 -10.77
C VAL A 139 14.42 10.43 -9.26
N ASN A 140 13.41 10.79 -8.49
CA ASN A 140 13.36 10.62 -7.03
C ASN A 140 12.61 9.35 -6.63
N ALA A 141 11.46 9.08 -7.25
CA ALA A 141 10.66 7.88 -6.92
C ALA A 141 11.31 6.57 -7.37
N THR A 142 11.98 6.53 -8.54
CA THR A 142 12.51 5.27 -9.09
C THR A 142 13.52 4.60 -8.15
N PRO A 143 14.53 5.31 -7.59
CA PRO A 143 15.42 4.73 -6.59
C PRO A 143 14.69 4.26 -5.33
N LEU A 144 13.67 4.98 -4.87
CA LEU A 144 12.88 4.57 -3.70
C LEU A 144 12.07 3.30 -3.98
N LEU A 145 11.44 3.20 -5.14
CA LEU A 145 10.70 2.01 -5.55
C LEU A 145 11.62 0.79 -5.70
N ASN A 146 12.86 0.98 -6.20
CA ASN A 146 13.86 -0.08 -6.24
C ASN A 146 14.21 -0.56 -4.83
N ASN A 147 14.55 0.35 -3.91
CA ASN A 147 14.89 -0.01 -2.54
C ASN A 147 13.70 -0.66 -1.80
N LEU A 148 12.47 -0.17 -2.03
CA LEU A 148 11.26 -0.78 -1.51
C LEU A 148 11.11 -2.22 -2.02
N ASN A 149 11.30 -2.43 -3.33
CA ASN A 149 11.23 -3.74 -3.95
C ASN A 149 12.29 -4.71 -3.44
N ASP A 150 13.50 -4.22 -3.15
CA ASP A 150 14.58 -5.05 -2.60
C ASP A 150 14.22 -5.58 -1.21
N MET A 151 13.55 -4.80 -0.35
CA MET A 151 13.04 -5.33 0.93
C MET A 151 11.92 -6.33 0.73
N VAL A 152 10.99 -6.09 -0.20
CA VAL A 152 9.93 -7.06 -0.51
C VAL A 152 10.54 -8.38 -0.98
N LYS A 153 11.57 -8.34 -1.82
CA LYS A 153 12.32 -9.52 -2.27
C LYS A 153 13.03 -10.22 -1.12
N ALA A 154 13.72 -9.47 -0.26
CA ALA A 154 14.41 -10.03 0.89
C ALA A 154 13.46 -10.74 1.88
N GLU A 155 12.23 -10.23 2.04
CA GLU A 155 11.20 -10.91 2.84
C GLU A 155 10.67 -12.16 2.12
N ASN A 156 10.42 -12.08 0.82
CA ASN A 156 9.98 -13.22 0.02
C ASN A 156 11.02 -14.36 -0.02
N GLU A 157 12.32 -14.05 -0.05
CA GLU A 157 13.41 -15.03 0.05
C GLU A 157 13.39 -15.80 1.37
N LYS A 158 12.91 -15.19 2.45
CA LYS A 158 12.67 -15.84 3.75
C LYS A 158 11.33 -16.58 3.81
N SER A 159 10.62 -16.71 2.67
CA SER A 159 9.25 -17.21 2.58
C SER A 159 8.21 -16.39 3.37
N ASN A 160 8.52 -15.14 3.69
CA ASN A 160 7.57 -14.20 4.26
C ASN A 160 6.81 -13.49 3.13
N GLU A 161 5.60 -13.05 3.45
CA GLU A 161 4.82 -12.15 2.60
C GLU A 161 4.77 -10.77 3.26
N VAL A 162 4.29 -9.75 2.54
CA VAL A 162 4.27 -8.38 3.03
C VAL A 162 2.93 -7.68 2.82
N ILE A 163 2.65 -6.70 3.68
CA ILE A 163 1.61 -5.69 3.48
C ILE A 163 2.30 -4.32 3.46
N LEU A 164 2.03 -3.52 2.43
CA LEU A 164 2.61 -2.18 2.29
C LEU A 164 1.70 -1.16 2.96
N TYR A 165 2.18 -0.49 4.02
CA TYR A 165 1.46 0.55 4.75
C TYR A 165 2.04 1.92 4.40
N GLY A 166 1.42 2.60 3.43
CA GLY A 166 1.84 3.91 2.95
C GLY A 166 1.13 5.05 3.66
N TYR A 167 1.89 5.86 4.41
CA TYR A 167 1.36 7.06 5.06
C TYR A 167 1.75 8.34 4.33
N SER A 168 0.77 9.20 4.05
CA SER A 168 1.01 10.50 3.42
C SER A 168 1.75 10.34 2.07
N ALA A 169 2.93 10.91 1.89
CA ALA A 169 3.76 10.66 0.71
C ALA A 169 4.03 9.15 0.47
N GLY A 170 4.14 8.35 1.53
CA GLY A 170 4.27 6.91 1.44
C GLY A 170 3.06 6.22 0.82
N SER A 171 1.86 6.80 0.90
CA SER A 171 0.69 6.32 0.17
C SER A 171 0.90 6.38 -1.34
N LEU A 172 1.55 7.44 -1.83
CA LEU A 172 1.82 7.60 -3.27
C LEU A 172 2.88 6.59 -3.72
N LEU A 173 3.94 6.39 -2.93
CA LEU A 173 4.97 5.41 -3.26
C LEU A 173 4.40 3.98 -3.25
N ALA A 174 3.56 3.64 -2.27
CA ALA A 174 2.88 2.34 -2.22
C ALA A 174 1.92 2.15 -3.40
N SER A 175 1.24 3.21 -3.85
CA SER A 175 0.36 3.16 -5.02
C SER A 175 1.14 3.07 -6.33
N GLN A 176 2.28 3.77 -6.45
CA GLN A 176 3.21 3.63 -7.57
C GLN A 176 3.80 2.22 -7.62
N TYR A 177 4.04 1.57 -6.48
CA TYR A 177 4.55 0.20 -6.44
C TYR A 177 3.62 -0.78 -7.17
N LEU A 178 2.29 -0.60 -7.09
CA LEU A 178 1.32 -1.41 -7.84
C LEU A 178 1.52 -1.34 -9.36
N THR A 179 1.69 -0.15 -9.91
CA THR A 179 1.75 0.03 -11.36
C THR A 179 3.17 -0.14 -11.92
N GLN A 180 4.20 0.10 -11.09
CA GLN A 180 5.60 0.05 -11.52
C GLN A 180 6.27 -1.31 -11.25
N LYS A 181 5.99 -1.93 -10.10
CA LYS A 181 6.74 -3.10 -9.59
C LYS A 181 5.95 -4.39 -9.60
N MET A 182 4.64 -4.36 -9.35
CA MET A 182 3.85 -5.59 -9.38
C MET A 182 3.80 -6.15 -10.81
N PRO A 183 3.81 -7.48 -10.99
CA PRO A 183 3.83 -8.10 -12.31
C PRO A 183 2.43 -8.11 -12.97
N VAL A 184 1.85 -6.92 -13.16
CA VAL A 184 0.46 -6.72 -13.63
C VAL A 184 0.31 -6.82 -15.15
N ILE A 185 1.42 -6.87 -15.89
CA ILE A 185 1.43 -6.77 -17.35
C ILE A 185 1.63 -8.15 -17.96
N ASP A 186 0.57 -8.72 -18.55
CA ASP A 186 0.69 -9.91 -19.39
C ASP A 186 0.98 -9.51 -20.84
N ILE A 187 2.25 -9.57 -21.23
CA ILE A 187 2.66 -9.23 -22.59
C ILE A 187 2.11 -10.17 -23.66
N ASN A 188 1.65 -11.37 -23.29
CA ASN A 188 1.03 -12.29 -24.24
C ASN A 188 -0.36 -11.77 -24.69
N ASN A 189 -0.98 -10.90 -23.88
CA ASN A 189 -2.31 -10.33 -24.14
C ASN A 189 -2.25 -8.89 -24.69
N ILE A 190 -1.07 -8.27 -24.78
CA ILE A 190 -0.86 -6.92 -25.35
C ILE A 190 -0.96 -6.88 -26.89
N LYS A 191 -1.25 -8.02 -27.54
CA LYS A 191 -1.27 -8.12 -29.01
C LYS A 191 -2.19 -7.07 -29.64
N ASN A 192 -1.59 -6.10 -30.33
CA ASN A 192 -2.32 -5.31 -31.31
C ASN A 192 -2.56 -6.18 -32.55
N THR A 193 -3.74 -6.81 -32.65
CA THR A 193 -4.10 -7.70 -33.76
C THR A 193 -4.10 -7.01 -35.12
N ASN A 194 -4.05 -5.67 -35.15
CA ASN A 194 -4.08 -4.87 -36.37
C ASN A 194 -2.67 -4.43 -36.82
N ASP A 195 -1.61 -4.70 -36.04
CA ASP A 195 -0.24 -4.40 -36.44
C ASP A 195 0.33 -5.48 -37.38
N ASN A 196 0.12 -5.25 -38.68
CA ASN A 196 0.65 -6.09 -39.76
C ASN A 196 2.08 -5.71 -40.18
N SER A 197 2.78 -4.86 -39.43
CA SER A 197 4.18 -4.56 -39.69
C SER A 197 5.06 -5.80 -39.45
N TYR A 198 6.29 -5.78 -39.99
CA TYR A 198 7.24 -6.85 -39.71
C TYR A 198 7.60 -6.93 -38.22
N VAL A 199 7.65 -5.79 -37.52
CA VAL A 199 7.84 -5.71 -36.06
C VAL A 199 6.68 -6.37 -35.32
N GLY A 200 5.43 -6.00 -35.65
CA GLY A 200 4.23 -6.56 -35.03
C GLY A 200 4.11 -8.07 -35.23
N ARG A 201 4.38 -8.57 -36.45
CA ARG A 201 4.43 -10.01 -36.72
C ARG A 201 5.54 -10.73 -35.97
N TYR A 202 6.72 -10.11 -35.84
CA TYR A 202 7.83 -10.68 -35.06
C TYR A 202 7.45 -10.78 -33.59
N PHE A 203 6.94 -9.69 -33.01
CA PHE A 203 6.44 -9.64 -31.63
C PHE A 203 5.41 -10.75 -31.38
N ALA A 204 4.39 -10.84 -32.24
CA ALA A 204 3.32 -11.83 -32.14
C ALA A 204 3.86 -13.27 -32.18
N ASN A 205 4.85 -13.56 -33.02
CA ASN A 205 5.49 -14.87 -33.10
C ASN A 205 6.29 -15.20 -31.82
N VAL A 206 7.01 -14.21 -31.27
CA VAL A 206 7.83 -14.40 -30.06
C VAL A 206 6.94 -14.68 -28.84
N ILE A 207 5.90 -13.88 -28.61
CA ILE A 207 4.98 -14.12 -27.48
C ILE A 207 4.25 -15.46 -27.60
N GLN A 208 3.85 -15.86 -28.82
CA GLN A 208 3.16 -17.14 -29.05
C GLN A 208 4.06 -18.34 -28.76
N LYS A 209 5.36 -18.24 -29.06
CA LYS A 209 6.33 -19.33 -28.84
C LYS A 209 6.81 -19.42 -27.41
N HIS A 210 7.18 -18.29 -26.81
CA HIS A 210 7.84 -18.29 -25.49
C HIS A 210 6.83 -18.37 -24.34
N LYS A 211 5.65 -17.75 -24.48
CA LYS A 211 4.64 -17.63 -23.41
C LYS A 211 5.25 -17.07 -22.13
N PHE A 212 5.58 -15.78 -22.17
CA PHE A 212 6.24 -15.10 -21.06
C PHE A 212 5.36 -15.09 -19.81
N LYS A 213 5.99 -15.05 -18.64
CA LYS A 213 5.26 -14.77 -17.40
C LYS A 213 4.82 -13.31 -17.35
N PRO A 214 3.79 -12.97 -16.57
CA PRO A 214 3.46 -11.58 -16.30
C PRO A 214 4.68 -10.80 -15.81
N THR A 215 4.79 -9.55 -16.26
CA THR A 215 5.91 -8.64 -15.99
C THR A 215 5.39 -7.31 -15.43
N CYS A 216 6.30 -6.40 -15.10
CA CYS A 216 6.00 -5.08 -14.55
C CYS A 216 6.54 -3.99 -15.46
N LEU A 217 6.04 -2.76 -15.26
CA LEU A 217 6.43 -1.63 -16.08
C LEU A 217 7.94 -1.32 -15.99
N ASP A 218 8.56 -1.46 -14.82
CA ASP A 218 10.00 -1.20 -14.70
C ASP A 218 10.85 -2.21 -15.47
N ALA A 219 10.46 -3.49 -15.51
CA ALA A 219 11.14 -4.47 -16.36
C ALA A 219 11.01 -4.12 -17.85
N LEU A 220 9.85 -3.60 -18.29
CA LEU A 220 9.65 -3.13 -19.66
C LEU A 220 10.47 -1.89 -19.99
N LYS A 221 10.54 -0.91 -19.07
CA LYS A 221 11.36 0.30 -19.22
C LYS A 221 12.85 -0.03 -19.36
N GLU A 222 13.34 -0.96 -18.55
CA GLU A 222 14.75 -1.35 -18.52
C GLU A 222 15.13 -2.24 -19.71
N SER A 223 14.25 -3.15 -20.12
CA SER A 223 14.45 -4.00 -21.30
C SER A 223 14.23 -3.26 -22.63
N LYS A 224 13.48 -2.14 -22.62
CA LYS A 224 13.10 -1.35 -23.79
C LYS A 224 12.45 -2.18 -24.89
N ILE A 225 11.74 -3.25 -24.53
CA ILE A 225 10.99 -4.10 -25.48
C ILE A 225 9.67 -3.43 -25.86
N LEU A 226 8.96 -2.91 -24.86
CA LEU A 226 7.73 -2.15 -24.97
C LEU A 226 7.90 -0.82 -24.26
N PHE A 227 7.43 0.25 -24.88
CA PHE A 227 7.35 1.58 -24.29
C PHE A 227 5.91 1.83 -23.86
N TYR A 228 5.74 2.22 -22.62
CA TYR A 228 4.48 2.75 -22.13
C TYR A 228 4.48 4.27 -22.34
N THR A 229 3.52 4.78 -23.10
CA THR A 229 3.50 6.16 -23.58
C THR A 229 2.57 7.05 -22.75
N ASP A 230 2.73 8.37 -22.88
CA ASP A 230 1.86 9.36 -22.22
C ASP A 230 0.41 9.30 -22.72
N ASN A 231 0.17 8.68 -23.88
CA ASN A 231 -1.16 8.43 -24.44
C ASN A 231 -1.81 7.16 -23.89
N ASP A 232 -1.22 6.54 -22.87
CA ASP A 232 -1.72 5.31 -22.25
C ASP A 232 -1.65 4.05 -23.14
N GLU A 233 -0.69 4.03 -24.06
CA GLU A 233 -0.50 2.93 -25.01
C GLU A 233 0.84 2.22 -24.80
N PHE A 234 0.84 0.89 -25.01
CA PHE A 234 2.06 0.11 -25.16
C PHE A 234 2.50 0.07 -26.63
N VAL A 235 3.69 0.58 -26.89
CA VAL A 235 4.29 0.62 -28.24
C VAL A 235 5.53 -0.26 -28.28
N THR A 236 5.58 -1.17 -29.25
CA THR A 236 6.73 -2.07 -29.44
C THR A 236 7.94 -1.30 -29.94
N ASN A 237 9.14 -1.65 -29.46
CA ASN A 237 10.37 -1.07 -29.97
C ASN A 237 10.56 -1.36 -31.47
N PRO A 238 10.73 -0.34 -32.33
CA PRO A 238 10.81 -0.55 -33.78
C PRO A 238 12.11 -1.25 -34.22
N ASN A 239 13.15 -1.30 -33.38
CA ASN A 239 14.42 -1.92 -33.72
C ASN A 239 14.37 -3.44 -33.54
N ILE A 240 14.18 -4.16 -34.64
CA ILE A 240 14.06 -5.63 -34.65
C ILE A 240 15.35 -6.33 -34.22
N ALA A 241 16.53 -5.81 -34.58
CA ALA A 241 17.79 -6.41 -34.16
C ALA A 241 17.93 -6.36 -32.63
N TYR A 242 17.53 -5.23 -32.03
CA TYR A 242 17.47 -5.08 -30.58
C TYR A 242 16.43 -6.00 -29.95
N LEU A 243 15.20 -6.06 -30.51
CA LEU A 243 14.17 -6.97 -30.02
C LEU A 243 14.60 -8.44 -30.05
N LYS A 244 15.29 -8.88 -31.11
CA LYS A 244 15.85 -10.24 -31.20
C LYS A 244 16.84 -10.55 -30.10
N GLN A 245 17.58 -9.54 -29.64
CA GLN A 245 18.55 -9.67 -28.57
C GLN A 245 17.91 -9.65 -27.18
N GLU A 246 16.93 -8.77 -26.96
CA GLU A 246 16.42 -8.49 -25.61
C GLU A 246 15.18 -9.29 -25.22
N PHE A 247 14.31 -9.66 -26.17
CA PHE A 247 13.14 -10.49 -25.87
C PHE A 247 13.45 -11.77 -25.11
N PRO A 248 14.47 -12.57 -25.50
CA PRO A 248 14.82 -13.79 -24.77
C PRO A 248 15.25 -13.55 -23.32
N LYS A 249 15.58 -12.31 -22.95
CA LYS A 249 16.03 -11.92 -21.61
C LYS A 249 14.91 -11.33 -20.75
N LEU A 250 13.70 -11.16 -21.28
CA LEU A 250 12.62 -10.48 -20.56
C LEU A 250 12.35 -11.11 -19.18
N ASP A 251 12.35 -12.44 -19.06
CA ASP A 251 12.14 -13.12 -17.77
C ASP A 251 13.23 -12.74 -16.74
N SER A 252 14.46 -12.47 -17.18
CA SER A 252 15.54 -11.98 -16.31
C SER A 252 15.30 -10.53 -15.87
N TYR A 253 14.82 -9.67 -16.77
CA TYR A 253 14.37 -8.33 -16.41
C TYR A 253 13.20 -8.38 -15.41
N THR A 254 12.22 -9.25 -15.63
CA THR A 254 11.10 -9.47 -14.72
C THR A 254 11.59 -9.88 -13.33
N GLN A 255 12.45 -10.89 -13.25
CA GLN A 255 13.03 -11.33 -11.97
C GLN A 255 13.81 -10.21 -11.26
N LYS A 256 14.53 -9.37 -12.02
CA LYS A 256 15.37 -8.29 -11.46
C LYS A 256 14.55 -7.10 -11.00
N TYR A 257 13.54 -6.66 -11.75
CA TYR A 257 12.89 -5.37 -11.52
C TYR A 257 11.49 -5.47 -10.92
N CYS A 258 10.80 -6.60 -11.11
CA CYS A 258 9.44 -6.77 -10.60
C CYS A 258 9.42 -7.32 -9.17
N SER A 259 8.29 -7.12 -8.51
CA SER A 259 7.95 -7.78 -7.25
C SER A 259 7.69 -9.27 -7.52
N PRO A 260 8.15 -10.20 -6.67
CA PRO A 260 7.81 -11.61 -6.81
C PRO A 260 6.29 -11.82 -6.70
N GLU A 261 5.74 -12.69 -7.56
CA GLU A 261 4.33 -13.04 -7.50
C GLU A 261 3.98 -13.62 -6.13
N GLY A 262 2.86 -13.16 -5.55
CA GLY A 262 2.38 -13.61 -4.24
C GLY A 262 3.09 -13.00 -3.03
N ALA A 263 4.18 -12.23 -3.21
CA ALA A 263 4.91 -11.62 -2.10
C ALA A 263 4.09 -10.55 -1.37
N VAL A 264 3.26 -9.77 -2.08
CA VAL A 264 2.41 -8.72 -1.48
C VAL A 264 1.00 -9.25 -1.26
N LYS A 265 0.46 -9.09 -0.04
CA LYS A 265 -0.90 -9.50 0.36
C LYS A 265 -1.86 -8.37 0.59
N GLY A 266 -1.35 -7.16 0.77
CA GLY A 266 -2.21 -6.01 0.82
C GLY A 266 -1.45 -4.71 0.74
N ILE A 267 -2.21 -3.65 0.52
CA ILE A 267 -1.74 -2.29 0.47
C ILE A 267 -2.74 -1.44 1.22
N VAL A 268 -2.24 -0.72 2.20
CA VAL A 268 -3.02 0.20 3.02
C VAL A 268 -2.44 1.59 2.82
N VAL A 269 -3.26 2.50 2.33
CA VAL A 269 -2.89 3.90 2.15
C VAL A 269 -3.75 4.79 3.02
N PHE A 270 -3.13 5.73 3.72
CA PHE A 270 -3.82 6.61 4.66
C PHE A 270 -3.16 7.97 4.78
N GLY A 271 -3.97 8.99 5.06
CA GLY A 271 -3.55 10.39 4.95
C GLY A 271 -3.08 10.71 3.54
N THR A 272 -3.69 10.14 2.51
CA THR A 272 -3.13 10.20 1.15
C THR A 272 -3.27 11.62 0.56
N PRO A 273 -2.19 12.32 0.18
CA PRO A 273 -2.24 13.75 -0.18
C PRO A 273 -2.78 14.05 -1.58
N LEU A 274 -2.88 13.04 -2.44
CA LEU A 274 -3.38 13.14 -3.80
C LEU A 274 -4.26 11.92 -4.08
N THR A 275 -5.18 12.02 -5.03
CA THR A 275 -5.93 10.85 -5.50
C THR A 275 -4.96 9.79 -6.02
N THR A 276 -4.86 8.65 -5.32
CA THR A 276 -3.99 7.51 -5.70
C THR A 276 -4.59 6.67 -6.81
N PHE A 277 -5.92 6.69 -6.89
CA PHE A 277 -6.71 6.11 -7.96
C PHE A 277 -7.78 7.12 -8.35
N ASP A 278 -7.97 7.30 -9.65
CA ASP A 278 -9.22 7.82 -10.15
C ASP A 278 -10.20 6.63 -10.24
N SER A 279 -11.06 6.44 -9.24
CA SER A 279 -12.02 5.32 -9.23
C SER A 279 -13.18 5.49 -10.21
N SER A 280 -13.09 6.49 -11.10
CA SER A 280 -13.77 6.42 -12.39
C SER A 280 -13.23 5.31 -13.31
N ALA A 281 -12.17 4.60 -12.90
CA ALA A 281 -11.54 3.46 -13.57
C ALA A 281 -12.45 2.30 -14.02
N ALA A 282 -13.69 2.25 -13.55
CA ALA A 282 -14.70 1.30 -14.01
C ALA A 282 -15.61 1.84 -15.15
N LYS A 283 -15.56 3.15 -15.47
CA LYS A 283 -16.46 3.79 -16.43
C LYS A 283 -15.72 4.24 -17.69
N THR A 284 -16.15 3.72 -18.83
CA THR A 284 -15.74 4.18 -20.17
C THR A 284 -15.95 5.70 -20.32
N GLY A 285 -14.92 6.44 -20.74
CA GLY A 285 -14.97 7.89 -20.96
C GLY A 285 -14.32 8.74 -19.86
N THR A 286 -13.62 8.12 -18.90
CA THR A 286 -12.83 8.82 -17.87
C THR A 286 -11.34 8.49 -18.01
N SER A 287 -10.48 9.30 -17.40
CA SER A 287 -9.00 9.31 -17.46
C SER A 287 -8.29 8.04 -16.96
N SER A 288 -8.99 6.91 -16.93
CA SER A 288 -8.47 5.65 -16.41
C SER A 288 -7.40 5.06 -17.32
N ASN A 289 -6.21 4.99 -16.77
CA ASN A 289 -5.01 4.49 -17.39
C ASN A 289 -4.97 2.96 -17.42
N ILE A 290 -4.51 2.37 -18.52
CA ILE A 290 -4.37 0.93 -18.79
C ILE A 290 -3.68 0.20 -17.62
N LEU A 291 -2.63 0.80 -17.05
CA LEU A 291 -1.86 0.22 -15.94
C LEU A 291 -2.67 0.15 -14.66
N VAL A 292 -3.55 1.13 -14.43
CA VAL A 292 -4.44 1.14 -13.27
C VAL A 292 -5.45 0.02 -13.40
N GLN A 293 -6.05 -0.17 -14.58
CA GLN A 293 -7.00 -1.26 -14.81
C GLN A 293 -6.34 -2.64 -14.66
N LEU A 294 -5.14 -2.81 -15.22
CA LEU A 294 -4.33 -4.02 -15.02
C LEU A 294 -3.99 -4.25 -13.54
N ALA A 295 -3.64 -3.20 -12.79
CA ALA A 295 -3.39 -3.31 -11.36
C ALA A 295 -4.65 -3.70 -10.56
N LEU A 296 -5.82 -3.15 -10.90
CA LEU A 296 -7.09 -3.52 -10.27
C LEU A 296 -7.45 -4.98 -10.54
N LYS A 297 -7.31 -5.45 -11.80
CA LYS A 297 -7.46 -6.86 -12.16
C LYS A 297 -6.52 -7.73 -11.32
N TYR A 298 -5.24 -7.39 -11.29
CA TYR A 298 -4.22 -8.14 -10.55
C TYR A 298 -4.54 -8.22 -9.05
N ILE A 299 -5.00 -7.12 -8.43
CA ILE A 299 -5.41 -7.11 -7.02
C ILE A 299 -6.47 -8.19 -6.75
N VAL A 300 -7.50 -8.25 -7.60
CA VAL A 300 -8.65 -9.14 -7.45
C VAL A 300 -8.28 -10.60 -7.70
N GLU A 301 -7.46 -10.88 -8.72
CA GLU A 301 -7.05 -12.24 -9.12
C GLU A 301 -6.02 -12.86 -8.16
N HIS A 302 -5.22 -12.04 -7.48
CA HIS A 302 -4.14 -12.52 -6.61
C HIS A 302 -4.43 -12.45 -5.10
N ASP A 303 -5.70 -12.28 -4.71
CA ASP A 303 -6.14 -12.20 -3.30
C ASP A 303 -5.41 -11.09 -2.51
N ILE A 304 -5.29 -9.90 -3.12
CA ILE A 304 -4.67 -8.73 -2.52
C ILE A 304 -5.78 -7.78 -2.07
N PHE A 305 -5.68 -7.24 -0.86
CA PHE A 305 -6.57 -6.15 -0.44
C PHE A 305 -5.91 -4.79 -0.65
N PHE A 306 -6.64 -3.82 -1.20
CA PHE A 306 -6.24 -2.43 -1.29
C PHE A 306 -7.22 -1.56 -0.53
N ILE A 307 -6.75 -0.89 0.52
CA ILE A 307 -7.60 -0.08 1.39
C ILE A 307 -7.10 1.35 1.43
N VAL A 308 -8.00 2.29 1.16
CA VAL A 308 -7.80 3.71 1.44
C VAL A 308 -8.49 4.05 2.76
N LEU A 309 -7.77 4.70 3.67
CA LEU A 309 -8.30 5.09 4.98
C LEU A 309 -7.91 6.53 5.30
N ASN A 310 -8.88 7.44 5.26
CA ASN A 310 -8.67 8.82 5.68
C ASN A 310 -9.66 9.23 6.78
N TYR A 311 -9.18 10.00 7.76
CA TYR A 311 -10.07 10.65 8.71
C TYR A 311 -10.91 11.74 8.03
N ALA A 312 -12.18 11.87 8.41
CA ALA A 312 -13.12 12.82 7.81
C ALA A 312 -12.68 14.29 7.94
N ASN A 313 -11.87 14.59 8.95
CA ASN A 313 -11.33 15.91 9.23
C ASN A 313 -9.84 16.01 8.87
N ASP A 314 -9.28 15.04 8.16
CA ASP A 314 -7.96 15.16 7.52
C ASP A 314 -8.11 16.04 6.28
N PHE A 315 -7.50 17.23 6.31
CA PHE A 315 -7.58 18.19 5.20
C PHE A 315 -6.67 17.83 4.01
N ILE A 316 -5.81 16.83 4.17
CA ILE A 316 -4.88 16.34 3.16
C ILE A 316 -5.38 15.01 2.58
N GLY A 317 -5.93 14.14 3.42
CA GLY A 317 -6.39 12.79 3.05
C GLY A 317 -7.48 12.81 1.98
N MET A 318 -7.10 12.47 0.75
CA MET A 318 -7.98 12.37 -0.40
C MET A 318 -8.64 10.98 -0.46
N PRO A 319 -9.98 10.91 -0.50
CA PRO A 319 -10.68 9.65 -0.72
C PRO A 319 -10.60 9.21 -2.19
N LEU A 320 -11.00 7.97 -2.46
CA LEU A 320 -11.38 7.55 -3.81
C LEU A 320 -12.66 8.30 -4.24
N SER A 321 -12.85 8.48 -5.55
CA SER A 321 -14.04 9.17 -6.08
C SER A 321 -15.33 8.35 -5.91
N SER A 322 -15.21 7.05 -5.63
CA SER A 322 -16.28 6.09 -5.40
C SER A 322 -15.74 4.84 -4.68
N LYS A 323 -16.65 3.99 -4.18
CA LYS A 323 -16.31 2.66 -3.65
C LYS A 323 -16.59 1.65 -4.77
N PRO A 324 -15.56 1.11 -5.44
CA PRO A 324 -15.78 0.15 -6.51
C PRO A 324 -16.35 -1.17 -5.96
N THR A 325 -17.19 -1.83 -6.76
CA THR A 325 -17.64 -3.20 -6.56
C THR A 325 -16.99 -4.11 -7.60
N ILE A 326 -17.12 -5.43 -7.42
CA ILE A 326 -16.68 -6.38 -8.47
C ILE A 326 -17.45 -6.16 -9.77
N THR A 327 -18.73 -5.82 -9.70
CA THR A 327 -19.56 -5.55 -10.89
C THR A 327 -19.01 -4.36 -11.66
N ASP A 328 -18.70 -3.25 -10.99
CA ASP A 328 -18.09 -2.08 -11.63
C ASP A 328 -16.79 -2.46 -12.35
N LEU A 329 -15.95 -3.29 -11.72
CA LEU A 329 -14.71 -3.76 -12.34
C LEU A 329 -14.98 -4.59 -13.61
N LEU A 330 -15.99 -5.44 -13.61
CA LEU A 330 -16.29 -6.31 -14.76
C LEU A 330 -16.94 -5.55 -15.94
N GLU A 331 -17.35 -4.30 -15.77
CA GLU A 331 -17.93 -3.48 -16.85
C GLU A 331 -16.89 -2.94 -17.85
N SER A 332 -15.60 -2.84 -17.46
CA SER A 332 -14.54 -2.37 -18.37
C SER A 332 -14.01 -3.51 -19.27
N GLU A 333 -13.76 -3.19 -20.54
CA GLU A 333 -13.23 -4.13 -21.54
C GLU A 333 -11.92 -4.82 -21.12
N MET A 334 -11.10 -4.16 -20.31
CA MET A 334 -9.81 -4.70 -19.85
C MET A 334 -9.90 -5.65 -18.66
N THR A 335 -10.99 -5.56 -17.92
CA THR A 335 -11.17 -6.20 -16.63
C THR A 335 -12.40 -7.11 -16.62
N LYS A 336 -13.18 -7.17 -17.71
CA LYS A 336 -14.35 -8.04 -17.86
C LYS A 336 -14.07 -9.53 -17.72
N ASP A 337 -12.83 -9.95 -17.96
CA ASP A 337 -12.37 -11.34 -17.84
C ASP A 337 -11.65 -11.62 -16.51
N THR A 338 -11.69 -10.67 -15.56
CA THR A 338 -11.10 -10.82 -14.21
C THR A 338 -11.68 -12.05 -13.51
N ILE A 339 -10.81 -12.92 -12.98
CA ILE A 339 -11.21 -14.12 -12.21
C ILE A 339 -11.11 -13.82 -10.70
N PRO A 340 -12.23 -13.62 -9.98
CA PRO A 340 -12.15 -13.16 -8.59
C PRO A 340 -11.60 -14.23 -7.65
N ASN A 341 -10.58 -13.86 -6.85
CA ASN A 341 -9.89 -14.75 -5.92
C ASN A 341 -9.85 -14.23 -4.48
N GLY A 342 -10.70 -13.26 -4.13
CA GLY A 342 -10.83 -12.74 -2.77
C GLY A 342 -10.20 -11.36 -2.55
N GLY A 343 -9.39 -10.88 -3.50
CA GLY A 343 -8.83 -9.53 -3.46
C GLY A 343 -9.89 -8.46 -3.66
N PHE A 344 -9.69 -7.27 -3.12
CA PHE A 344 -10.69 -6.20 -3.16
C PHE A 344 -10.07 -4.82 -3.02
N ILE A 345 -10.78 -3.82 -3.53
CA ILE A 345 -10.46 -2.40 -3.32
C ILE A 345 -11.58 -1.77 -2.49
N TYR A 346 -11.22 -0.97 -1.49
CA TYR A 346 -12.22 -0.27 -0.69
C TYR A 346 -11.74 1.06 -0.13
N ASP A 347 -12.61 2.06 -0.17
CA ASP A 347 -12.43 3.34 0.50
C ASP A 347 -13.19 3.35 1.85
N GLY A 348 -12.42 3.41 2.93
CA GLY A 348 -12.86 3.61 4.31
C GLY A 348 -12.75 5.06 4.77
N SER A 349 -12.58 6.02 3.85
CA SER A 349 -12.50 7.44 4.18
C SER A 349 -13.82 7.94 4.78
N GLY A 350 -13.73 8.89 5.70
CA GLY A 350 -14.88 9.42 6.44
C GLY A 350 -14.97 8.95 7.89
N ILE A 351 -13.93 8.29 8.40
CA ILE A 351 -13.85 7.95 9.83
C ILE A 351 -13.64 9.24 10.63
N LYS A 352 -14.52 9.54 11.58
CA LYS A 352 -14.34 10.71 12.46
C LYS A 352 -13.05 10.54 13.26
N CYS A 353 -12.18 11.56 13.31
CA CYS A 353 -11.13 11.67 14.34
C CYS A 353 -11.58 12.65 15.44
N ARG A 354 -11.06 12.49 16.67
CA ARG A 354 -11.40 13.39 17.80
C ARG A 354 -10.47 14.61 17.86
N THR A 355 -9.47 14.69 16.98
CA THR A 355 -8.49 15.77 16.92
C THR A 355 -9.00 16.92 16.05
N SER A 356 -8.29 18.05 16.05
CA SER A 356 -8.56 19.17 15.16
C SER A 356 -8.30 18.82 13.69
N ILE A 357 -8.71 19.69 12.77
CA ILE A 357 -8.49 19.53 11.32
C ILE A 357 -6.99 19.42 10.98
N ILE A 358 -6.12 20.12 11.70
CA ILE A 358 -4.69 20.12 11.42
C ILE A 358 -4.03 18.86 11.98
N SER A 359 -4.41 18.46 13.20
CA SER A 359 -3.77 17.35 13.90
C SER A 359 -4.30 15.97 13.47
N SER A 360 -5.43 15.92 12.76
CA SER A 360 -6.00 14.67 12.23
C SER A 360 -5.04 13.95 11.28
N HIS A 361 -4.28 14.69 10.47
CA HIS A 361 -3.32 14.09 9.55
C HIS A 361 -2.23 13.30 10.29
N MET A 362 -1.83 13.73 11.49
CA MET A 362 -0.86 13.03 12.34
C MET A 362 -1.49 12.01 13.29
N ALA A 363 -2.82 12.00 13.40
CA ALA A 363 -3.52 11.22 14.41
C ALA A 363 -3.56 9.71 14.13
N TYR A 364 -3.05 9.25 12.97
CA TYR A 364 -2.94 7.83 12.64
C TYR A 364 -1.94 7.12 13.57
N TRP A 365 -0.87 7.83 13.94
CA TRP A 365 0.21 7.31 14.77
C TRP A 365 0.00 7.48 16.27
N SER A 366 -0.70 8.54 16.68
CA SER A 366 -0.89 8.86 18.09
C SER A 366 -1.91 7.98 18.82
N ASN A 367 -2.67 7.14 18.10
CA ASN A 367 -3.63 6.21 18.69
C ASN A 367 -3.69 4.89 17.92
N GLY A 368 -2.69 4.04 18.14
CA GLY A 368 -2.55 2.72 17.50
C GLY A 368 -3.81 1.88 17.59
N LYS A 369 -4.38 1.72 18.78
CA LYS A 369 -5.59 0.91 18.99
C LYS A 369 -6.77 1.38 18.14
N ARG A 370 -7.01 2.70 18.05
CA ARG A 370 -8.07 3.25 17.22
C ARG A 370 -7.77 3.03 15.75
N PHE A 371 -6.54 3.31 15.33
CA PHE A 371 -6.12 3.12 13.95
C PHE A 371 -6.26 1.65 13.52
N ALA A 372 -5.75 0.72 14.32
CA ALA A 372 -5.89 -0.72 14.10
C ALA A 372 -7.35 -1.17 14.00
N ASN A 373 -8.22 -0.72 14.92
CA ASN A 373 -9.66 -1.02 14.83
C ASN A 373 -10.27 -0.48 13.52
N ASN A 374 -9.85 0.68 13.05
CA ASN A 374 -10.34 1.24 11.80
C ASN A 374 -9.85 0.45 10.58
N ILE A 375 -8.63 -0.09 10.61
CA ILE A 375 -8.13 -1.00 9.57
C ILE A 375 -8.97 -2.26 9.52
N ILE A 376 -9.18 -2.93 10.66
CA ILE A 376 -10.01 -4.15 10.73
C ILE A 376 -11.42 -3.87 10.19
N LYS A 377 -12.04 -2.79 10.65
CA LYS A 377 -13.38 -2.40 10.18
C LYS A 377 -13.38 -2.17 8.66
N THR A 378 -12.41 -1.43 8.15
CA THR A 378 -12.34 -1.09 6.72
C THR A 378 -12.10 -2.31 5.85
N TYR A 379 -11.27 -3.27 6.29
CA TYR A 379 -11.10 -4.55 5.60
C TYR A 379 -12.40 -5.36 5.58
N ASN A 380 -13.06 -5.49 6.73
CA ASN A 380 -14.30 -6.27 6.87
C ASN A 380 -15.44 -5.67 6.05
N ASP A 381 -15.60 -4.36 6.10
CA ASP A 381 -16.59 -3.64 5.31
C ASP A 381 -16.24 -3.73 3.81
N GLY A 382 -14.96 -3.61 3.46
CA GLY A 382 -14.50 -3.65 2.09
C GLY A 382 -14.74 -4.99 1.41
N TYR A 383 -14.35 -6.09 2.06
CA TYR A 383 -14.61 -7.42 1.53
C TYR A 383 -16.10 -7.67 1.31
N LYS A 384 -16.94 -7.31 2.29
CA LYS A 384 -18.40 -7.45 2.18
C LYS A 384 -18.98 -6.55 1.09
N TYR A 385 -18.56 -5.29 1.03
CA TYR A 385 -19.07 -4.33 0.07
C TYR A 385 -18.70 -4.72 -1.36
N PHE A 386 -17.46 -5.16 -1.58
CA PHE A 386 -16.95 -5.48 -2.90
C PHE A 386 -17.60 -6.73 -3.51
N TYR A 387 -17.91 -7.75 -2.68
CA TYR A 387 -18.38 -9.06 -3.14
C TYR A 387 -19.84 -9.40 -2.84
N LEU A 388 -20.43 -8.87 -1.77
CA LEU A 388 -21.71 -9.37 -1.21
C LEU A 388 -22.84 -8.35 -1.28
N LYS A 389 -22.62 -7.21 -1.94
CA LYS A 389 -23.54 -6.08 -1.90
C LYS A 389 -24.17 -5.78 -3.24
#